data_AF-A0A945BZE7-F1
#
_entry.id   AF-A0A945BZE7-F1
#
_cell.length_a   1.000
_cell.length_b   1.000
_cell.length_c   1.000
_cell.angle_alpha   90.00
_cell.angle_beta   90.00
_cell.angle_gamma   90.00
#
_symmetry.space_group_name_H-M   'P 1'
#
loop_
_entity.id
_entity.type
_entity.pdbx_description
1 polymer ?
#
loop_
_entity_poly.entity_id
_entity_poly.type
_entity_poly.pdbx_seq_one_letter_code
_entity_poly.pdbx_strand_id
1 'polypeptide(L)'
;MADAPYPELKKTHTMAHKGRPWTDYKPPPAAPVWGVIQGLGSYHLLLAALELDVFDTLERMGPTTVGPVATELGLSEPHLQALLDSLVALGLLEQCRKVYGLNDTAERYLTSSGEASMVGLIPVAPGPHDNWERLADTVRHGRPATPIDDDPAAFYVPLVEGTFTTMLRAASRADTLVRYSSLAAPKVLDLGAGGAPWSIAVLKACPDATAVVNDLPGVLGVAERMTKENGVSDRCEFLPGDFHEAEFDEGTFDL
;
A
#
# COMPACT_ATOMS: atom_id res chain seq x y z
N MET A 1 -29.63 23.20 -41.89
CA MET A 1 -29.03 22.98 -40.55
C MET A 1 -28.13 21.78 -40.68
N ALA A 2 -26.82 21.95 -40.52
CA ALA A 2 -25.94 20.80 -40.40
C ALA A 2 -26.27 20.11 -39.07
N ASP A 3 -26.58 18.83 -39.12
CA ASP A 3 -26.76 18.03 -37.91
C ASP A 3 -25.52 18.12 -37.03
N ALA A 4 -25.70 18.09 -35.71
CA ALA A 4 -24.59 18.07 -34.77
C ALA A 4 -23.61 16.93 -35.13
N PRO A 5 -22.29 17.16 -35.07
CA PRO A 5 -21.28 16.17 -35.46
C PRO A 5 -21.25 14.89 -34.59
N TYR A 6 -22.09 14.84 -33.55
CA TYR A 6 -22.23 13.76 -32.58
C TYR A 6 -23.67 13.22 -32.61
N PRO A 7 -24.03 12.37 -33.58
CA PRO A 7 -25.38 11.85 -33.75
C PRO A 7 -25.87 11.04 -32.52
N GLU A 8 -24.96 10.47 -31.72
CA GLU A 8 -25.22 9.78 -30.45
C GLU A 8 -25.73 10.70 -29.32
N LEU A 9 -25.62 12.02 -29.49
CA LEU A 9 -26.18 13.00 -28.56
C LEU A 9 -27.63 13.38 -28.89
N LYS A 10 -28.18 12.90 -30.02
CA LYS A 10 -29.58 13.14 -30.38
C LYS A 10 -30.51 12.24 -29.57
N LYS A 11 -31.26 12.84 -28.64
CA LYS A 11 -32.40 12.19 -27.98
C LYS A 11 -33.49 11.90 -29.01
N THR A 12 -33.78 10.64 -29.31
CA THR A 12 -35.10 10.27 -29.80
C THR A 12 -35.98 9.96 -28.61
N HIS A 13 -36.94 10.83 -28.31
CA HIS A 13 -38.03 10.58 -27.35
C HIS A 13 -39.00 9.54 -27.93
N THR A 14 -38.53 8.33 -28.21
CA THR A 14 -39.38 7.23 -28.65
C THR A 14 -39.31 6.15 -27.60
N MET A 15 -40.46 5.87 -26.97
CA MET A 15 -40.66 4.83 -25.95
C MET A 15 -40.50 3.39 -26.49
N ALA A 16 -39.75 3.20 -27.58
CA ALA A 16 -39.52 1.89 -28.16
C ALA A 16 -38.34 1.21 -27.44
N HIS A 17 -38.63 0.69 -26.24
CA HIS A 17 -37.70 -0.14 -25.49
C HIS A 17 -37.42 -1.46 -26.23
N LYS A 18 -36.41 -1.46 -27.11
CA LYS A 18 -35.88 -2.66 -27.77
C LYS A 18 -34.38 -2.89 -27.49
N GLY A 19 -33.80 -2.20 -26.51
CA GLY A 19 -32.39 -2.32 -26.12
C GLY A 19 -32.20 -2.85 -24.70
N ARG A 20 -30.94 -3.14 -24.32
CA ARG A 20 -30.56 -3.31 -22.92
C ARG A 20 -30.98 -2.03 -22.15
N PRO A 21 -31.36 -2.09 -20.86
CA PRO A 21 -31.98 -0.98 -20.13
C PRO A 21 -31.23 0.38 -20.10
N TRP A 22 -30.03 0.46 -20.65
CA TRP A 22 -29.09 1.59 -20.53
C TRP A 22 -28.69 2.26 -21.85
N THR A 23 -29.20 1.83 -23.00
CA THR A 23 -28.77 2.38 -24.31
C THR A 23 -29.60 3.58 -24.83
N ASP A 24 -30.57 4.07 -24.05
CA ASP A 24 -31.43 5.21 -24.42
C ASP A 24 -30.97 6.56 -23.78
N TYR A 25 -29.77 6.61 -23.17
CA TYR A 25 -29.25 7.79 -22.45
C TYR A 25 -27.98 8.37 -23.08
N LYS A 26 -27.70 9.64 -22.75
CA LYS A 26 -26.44 10.36 -23.05
C LYS A 26 -25.25 9.41 -22.81
N PRO A 27 -24.22 9.40 -23.68
CA PRO A 27 -23.04 8.55 -23.50
C PRO A 27 -22.48 8.70 -22.08
N PRO A 28 -22.09 7.59 -21.42
CA PRO A 28 -21.50 7.67 -20.09
C PRO A 28 -20.22 8.50 -20.12
N PRO A 29 -19.86 9.19 -19.02
CA PRO A 29 -18.63 9.97 -18.97
C PRO A 29 -17.42 9.04 -19.15
N ALA A 30 -16.43 9.50 -19.91
CA ALA A 30 -15.16 8.78 -20.09
C ALA A 30 -14.25 8.83 -18.83
N ALA A 31 -14.67 9.53 -17.76
CA ALA A 31 -13.88 9.76 -16.56
C ALA A 31 -13.31 8.47 -15.92
N PRO A 32 -14.04 7.34 -15.83
CA PRO A 32 -13.46 6.10 -15.30
C PRO A 32 -12.29 5.56 -16.15
N VAL A 33 -12.39 5.68 -17.48
CA VAL A 33 -11.31 5.25 -18.40
C VAL A 33 -10.10 6.16 -18.27
N TRP A 34 -10.32 7.47 -18.23
CA TRP A 34 -9.26 8.44 -17.99
C TRP A 34 -8.59 8.27 -16.63
N GLY A 35 -9.35 7.90 -15.59
CA GLY A 35 -8.81 7.60 -14.27
C GLY A 35 -7.80 6.44 -14.30
N VAL A 36 -8.09 5.38 -15.05
CA VAL A 36 -7.15 4.26 -15.23
C VAL A 36 -5.91 4.68 -16.04
N ILE A 37 -6.10 5.42 -17.13
CA ILE A 37 -4.99 5.92 -17.96
C ILE A 37 -4.04 6.80 -17.13
N GLN A 38 -4.60 7.69 -16.31
CA GLN A 38 -3.82 8.61 -15.49
C GLN A 38 -3.21 7.92 -14.26
N GLY A 39 -3.81 6.84 -13.76
CA GLY A 39 -3.36 6.14 -12.55
C GLY A 39 -1.90 5.72 -12.58
N LEU A 40 -1.38 5.27 -13.74
CA LEU A 40 0.04 4.94 -13.88
C LEU A 40 0.93 6.17 -13.68
N GLY A 41 0.57 7.30 -14.30
CA GLY A 41 1.28 8.56 -14.12
C GLY A 41 1.20 9.08 -12.68
N SER A 42 0.02 9.00 -12.06
CA SER A 42 -0.20 9.37 -10.66
C SER A 42 0.68 8.57 -9.70
N TYR A 43 0.82 7.27 -9.94
CA TYR A 43 1.70 6.42 -9.15
C TYR A 43 3.18 6.83 -9.29
N HIS A 44 3.66 7.09 -10.51
CA HIS A 44 5.04 7.52 -10.71
C HIS A 44 5.33 8.94 -10.20
N LEU A 45 4.35 9.85 -10.18
CA LEU A 45 4.49 11.15 -9.54
C LEU A 45 4.71 11.00 -8.03
N LEU A 46 3.98 10.10 -7.38
CA LEU A 46 4.18 9.79 -5.97
C LEU A 46 5.56 9.17 -5.71
N LEU A 47 5.97 8.20 -6.52
CA LEU A 47 7.32 7.61 -6.40
C LEU A 47 8.43 8.65 -6.55
N ALA A 48 8.34 9.50 -7.56
CA ALA A 48 9.34 10.55 -7.78
C ALA A 48 9.40 11.50 -6.58
N ALA A 49 8.25 11.85 -5.98
CA ALA A 49 8.22 12.70 -4.79
C ALA A 49 8.88 12.06 -3.57
N LEU A 50 8.71 10.74 -3.39
CA LEU A 50 9.38 9.97 -2.34
C LEU A 50 10.89 9.86 -2.59
N GLU A 51 11.30 9.53 -3.82
CA GLU A 51 12.71 9.42 -4.21
C GLU A 51 13.46 10.75 -4.04
N LEU A 52 12.78 11.86 -4.30
CA LEU A 52 13.31 13.22 -4.15
C LEU A 52 13.20 13.78 -2.73
N ASP A 53 12.74 13.00 -1.74
CA ASP A 53 12.59 13.41 -0.34
C ASP A 53 11.68 14.65 -0.14
N VAL A 54 10.66 14.81 -1.00
CA VAL A 54 9.79 15.99 -1.00
C VAL A 54 8.98 16.11 0.29
N PHE A 55 8.41 15.00 0.76
CA PHE A 55 7.50 15.01 1.92
C PHE A 55 8.23 15.30 3.23
N ASP A 56 9.35 14.61 3.50
CA ASP A 56 10.15 14.84 4.71
C ASP A 56 10.80 16.23 4.70
N THR A 57 11.19 16.73 3.52
CA THR A 57 11.68 18.11 3.41
C THR A 57 10.60 19.14 3.74
N LEU A 58 9.37 18.96 3.25
CA LEU A 58 8.24 19.82 3.63
C LEU A 58 7.85 19.66 5.11
N GLU A 59 7.97 18.46 5.69
CA GLU A 59 7.77 18.22 7.13
C GLU A 59 8.75 19.04 7.97
N ARG A 60 10.05 19.03 7.61
CA ARG A 60 11.08 19.81 8.32
C ARG A 60 10.93 21.31 8.14
N MET A 61 10.65 21.77 6.92
CA MET A 61 10.64 23.20 6.58
C MET A 61 9.31 23.89 6.95
N GLY A 62 8.23 23.12 7.08
CA GLY A 62 6.87 23.64 7.14
C GLY A 62 6.40 24.23 5.80
N PRO A 63 5.17 24.80 5.76
CA PRO A 63 4.60 25.34 4.53
C PRO A 63 5.48 26.42 3.91
N THR A 64 5.92 26.22 2.66
CA THR A 64 6.87 27.10 1.98
C THR A 64 6.64 27.15 0.47
N THR A 65 7.26 28.12 -0.20
CA THR A 65 7.25 28.21 -1.67
C THR A 65 8.23 27.20 -2.30
N VAL A 66 8.11 26.94 -3.60
CA VAL A 66 8.95 25.97 -4.31
C VAL A 66 10.45 26.29 -4.29
N GLY A 67 10.85 27.57 -4.36
CA GLY A 67 12.27 27.98 -4.45
C GLY A 67 13.15 27.47 -3.29
N PRO A 68 12.76 27.68 -2.02
CA PRO A 68 13.43 27.09 -0.87
C PRO A 68 13.56 25.55 -0.93
N VAL A 69 12.48 24.85 -1.29
CA VAL A 69 12.50 23.37 -1.41
C VAL A 69 13.43 22.91 -2.53
N ALA A 70 13.38 23.58 -3.69
CA ALA A 70 14.26 23.33 -4.82
C ALA A 70 15.73 23.55 -4.45
N THR A 71 16.02 24.58 -3.64
CA THR A 71 17.38 24.87 -3.17
C THR A 71 17.87 23.80 -2.20
N GLU A 72 17.06 23.41 -1.22
CA GLU A 72 17.39 22.35 -0.24
C GLU A 72 17.69 21.01 -0.92
N LEU A 73 16.85 20.62 -1.89
CA LEU A 73 16.96 19.35 -2.60
C LEU A 73 17.92 19.39 -3.82
N GLY A 74 18.44 20.57 -4.18
CA GLY A 74 19.29 20.73 -5.36
C GLY A 74 18.57 20.47 -6.70
N LEU A 75 17.29 20.81 -6.79
CA LEU A 75 16.42 20.48 -7.93
C LEU A 75 16.10 21.69 -8.81
N SER A 76 15.65 21.40 -10.03
CA SER A 76 15.14 22.43 -10.95
C SER A 76 13.80 22.98 -10.47
N GLU A 77 13.75 24.26 -10.12
CA GLU A 77 12.54 24.91 -9.59
C GLU A 77 11.29 24.74 -10.49
N PRO A 78 11.34 24.95 -11.83
CA PRO A 78 10.17 24.76 -12.67
C PRO A 78 9.65 23.32 -12.73
N HIS A 79 10.54 22.32 -12.67
CA HIS A 79 10.16 20.91 -12.71
C HIS A 79 9.63 20.44 -11.35
N LEU A 80 10.24 20.89 -10.26
CA LEU A 80 9.72 20.65 -8.92
C LEU A 80 8.34 21.29 -8.76
N GLN A 81 8.14 22.50 -9.27
CA GLN A 81 6.82 23.15 -9.23
C GLN A 81 5.76 22.31 -9.94
N ALA A 82 6.03 21.78 -11.13
CA ALA A 82 5.10 20.91 -11.84
C ALA A 82 4.78 19.63 -11.06
N LEU A 83 5.77 19.04 -10.38
CA LEU A 83 5.57 17.89 -9.51
C LEU A 83 4.69 18.24 -8.30
N LEU A 84 5.01 19.33 -7.58
CA LEU A 84 4.24 19.77 -6.41
C LEU A 84 2.79 20.12 -6.79
N ASP A 85 2.58 20.83 -7.90
CA ASP A 85 1.24 21.13 -8.42
C ASP A 85 0.46 19.86 -8.75
N SER A 86 1.14 18.84 -9.28
CA SER A 86 0.52 17.53 -9.55
C SER A 86 0.13 16.81 -8.25
N LEU A 87 0.99 16.84 -7.22
CA LEU A 87 0.68 16.26 -5.91
C LEU A 87 -0.49 16.97 -5.23
N VAL A 88 -0.61 18.29 -5.38
CA VAL A 88 -1.79 19.05 -4.92
C VAL A 88 -3.05 18.60 -5.66
N ALA A 89 -2.98 18.43 -6.98
CA ALA A 89 -4.11 17.93 -7.77
C ALA A 89 -4.53 16.50 -7.40
N LEU A 90 -3.58 15.68 -6.94
CA LEU A 90 -3.83 14.33 -6.42
C LEU A 90 -4.31 14.32 -4.95
N GLY A 91 -4.36 15.48 -4.28
CA GLY A 91 -4.74 15.57 -2.87
C GLY A 91 -3.65 15.05 -1.90
N LEU A 92 -2.40 14.98 -2.36
CA LEU A 92 -1.26 14.51 -1.57
C LEU A 92 -0.42 15.65 -0.99
N LEU A 93 -0.74 16.90 -1.33
CA LEU A 93 -0.24 18.12 -0.71
C LEU A 93 -1.38 19.14 -0.67
N GLU A 94 -1.22 20.18 0.14
CA GLU A 94 -2.06 21.37 0.09
C GLU A 94 -1.28 22.57 -0.47
N GLN A 95 -2.03 23.53 -1.03
CA GLN A 95 -1.44 24.76 -1.56
C GLN A 95 -2.33 25.96 -1.28
N CYS A 96 -1.73 27.02 -0.76
CA CYS A 96 -2.35 28.33 -0.63
C CYS A 96 -1.40 29.42 -1.14
N ARG A 97 -1.81 30.16 -2.18
CA ARG A 97 -1.03 31.30 -2.73
C ARG A 97 0.43 30.94 -3.05
N LYS A 98 0.67 29.78 -3.66
CA LYS A 98 2.00 29.23 -4.02
C LYS A 98 2.86 28.76 -2.84
N VAL A 99 2.28 28.66 -1.65
CA VAL A 99 2.88 28.01 -0.50
C VAL A 99 2.35 26.59 -0.46
N TYR A 100 3.24 25.61 -0.55
CA TYR A 100 2.95 24.18 -0.49
C TYR A 100 3.17 23.69 0.94
N GLY A 101 2.31 22.80 1.42
CA GLY A 101 2.41 22.17 2.72
C GLY A 101 1.93 20.73 2.68
N LEU A 102 2.28 19.97 3.72
CA LEU A 102 1.69 18.67 3.94
C LEU A 102 0.24 18.85 4.38
N ASN A 103 -0.62 17.93 3.96
CA ASN A 103 -1.95 17.76 4.55
C ASN A 103 -1.93 16.54 5.49
N ASP A 104 -3.01 16.32 6.23
CA ASP A 104 -3.12 15.21 7.18
C ASP A 104 -2.82 13.83 6.56
N THR A 105 -3.11 13.65 5.27
CA THR A 105 -2.80 12.39 4.56
C THR A 105 -1.30 12.26 4.33
N ALA A 106 -0.65 13.33 3.87
CA ALA A 106 0.78 13.34 3.61
C ALA A 106 1.60 13.18 4.90
N GLU A 107 1.28 13.93 5.96
CA GLU A 107 1.95 13.81 7.27
C GLU A 107 1.81 12.39 7.85
N ARG A 108 0.65 11.77 7.65
CA ARG A 108 0.36 10.47 8.25
C ARG A 108 0.99 9.30 7.51
N TYR A 109 1.04 9.36 6.19
CA TYR A 109 1.33 8.22 5.33
C TYR A 109 2.57 8.41 4.42
N LEU A 110 2.98 9.65 4.14
CA LEU A 110 3.99 9.93 3.12
C LEU A 110 5.30 10.51 3.69
N THR A 111 5.36 10.80 5.00
CA THR A 111 6.62 11.13 5.68
C THR A 111 7.22 9.88 6.33
N SER A 112 8.54 9.83 6.46
CA SER A 112 9.24 8.72 7.12
C SER A 112 8.94 8.63 8.61
N SER A 113 8.64 9.78 9.24
CA SER A 113 8.30 9.88 10.67
C SER A 113 6.81 9.63 10.96
N GLY A 114 5.97 9.62 9.92
CA GLY A 114 4.53 9.44 10.03
C GLY A 114 4.14 8.15 10.75
N GLU A 115 3.20 8.24 11.70
CA GLU A 115 2.83 7.08 12.53
C GLU A 115 2.28 5.88 11.74
N ALA A 116 1.79 6.12 10.52
CA ALA A 116 1.27 5.10 9.62
C ALA A 116 2.01 5.12 8.27
N SER A 117 3.28 5.53 8.28
CA SER A 117 4.09 5.72 7.09
C SER A 117 3.99 4.53 6.13
N MET A 118 3.79 4.86 4.87
CA MET A 118 3.77 3.96 3.73
C MET A 118 4.98 4.19 2.81
N VAL A 119 5.95 5.01 3.22
CA VAL A 119 7.13 5.35 2.41
C VAL A 119 7.88 4.09 1.94
N GLY A 120 8.10 3.13 2.85
CA GLY A 120 8.72 1.84 2.51
C GLY A 120 7.80 0.89 1.74
N LEU A 121 6.47 1.06 1.84
CA LEU A 121 5.47 0.23 1.18
C LEU A 121 5.28 0.59 -0.29
N ILE A 122 5.15 1.89 -0.57
CA ILE A 122 4.69 2.39 -1.88
C ILE A 122 5.55 1.85 -3.04
N PRO A 123 6.90 1.89 -2.98
CA PRO A 123 7.74 1.41 -4.08
C PRO A 123 7.65 -0.09 -4.37
N VAL A 124 7.27 -0.89 -3.36
CA VAL A 124 7.32 -2.36 -3.44
C VAL A 124 5.93 -2.99 -3.61
N ALA A 125 4.86 -2.29 -3.21
CA ALA A 125 3.50 -2.79 -3.17
C ALA A 125 2.97 -3.35 -4.50
N PRO A 126 3.25 -2.75 -5.68
CA PRO A 126 2.77 -3.33 -6.94
C PRO A 126 3.47 -4.64 -7.30
N GLY A 127 4.62 -4.94 -6.69
CA GLY A 127 5.52 -6.00 -7.12
C GLY A 127 6.12 -5.77 -8.50
N PRO A 128 6.58 -6.84 -9.20
CA PRO A 128 7.35 -6.68 -10.42
C PRO A 128 6.56 -5.92 -11.50
N HIS A 129 7.04 -4.73 -11.86
CA HIS A 129 6.39 -3.85 -12.84
C HIS A 129 6.17 -4.52 -14.20
N ASP A 130 7.13 -5.32 -14.66
CA ASP A 130 7.06 -6.06 -15.92
C ASP A 130 5.85 -7.03 -15.94
N ASN A 131 5.43 -7.57 -14.80
CA ASN A 131 4.24 -8.43 -14.73
C ASN A 131 2.96 -7.64 -15.01
N TRP A 132 2.90 -6.35 -14.67
CA TRP A 132 1.79 -5.47 -15.01
C TRP A 132 1.77 -5.15 -16.51
N GLU A 133 2.92 -4.81 -17.08
CA GLU A 133 3.03 -4.55 -18.52
C GLU A 133 2.66 -5.78 -19.36
N ARG A 134 2.91 -6.97 -18.82
CA ARG A 134 2.64 -8.27 -19.45
C ARG A 134 1.41 -8.99 -18.90
N LEU A 135 0.51 -8.28 -18.23
CA LEU A 135 -0.67 -8.89 -17.60
C LEU A 135 -1.55 -9.65 -18.61
N ALA A 136 -1.69 -9.13 -19.84
CA ALA A 136 -2.45 -9.82 -20.90
C ALA A 136 -1.85 -11.19 -21.25
N ASP A 137 -0.52 -11.32 -21.27
CA ASP A 137 0.15 -12.60 -21.52
C ASP A 137 -0.01 -13.53 -20.31
N THR A 138 0.06 -12.99 -19.09
CA THR A 138 -0.21 -13.74 -17.87
C THR A 138 -1.61 -14.37 -17.92
N VAL A 139 -2.63 -13.60 -18.31
CA VAL A 139 -4.01 -14.09 -18.44
C VAL A 139 -4.14 -15.16 -19.53
N ARG A 140 -3.44 -15.00 -20.66
CA ARG A 140 -3.49 -15.99 -21.76
C ARG A 140 -2.86 -17.32 -21.39
N HIS A 141 -1.75 -17.30 -20.67
CA HIS A 141 -0.93 -18.49 -20.43
C HIS A 141 -1.09 -19.06 -19.01
N GLY A 142 -1.76 -18.33 -18.11
CA GLY A 142 -1.97 -18.75 -16.71
C GLY A 142 -0.73 -18.62 -15.82
N ARG A 143 0.32 -17.91 -16.26
CA ARG A 143 1.56 -17.71 -15.49
C ARG A 143 2.23 -16.37 -15.86
N PRO A 144 2.75 -15.60 -14.88
CA PRO A 144 3.49 -14.37 -15.16
C PRO A 144 4.84 -14.63 -15.83
N ALA A 145 5.39 -13.59 -16.48
CA ALA A 145 6.70 -13.65 -17.12
C ALA A 145 7.84 -13.77 -16.10
N THR A 146 7.70 -13.09 -14.96
CA THR A 146 8.63 -13.14 -13.83
C THR A 146 7.87 -13.55 -12.57
N PRO A 147 7.65 -14.85 -12.34
CA PRO A 147 7.02 -15.35 -11.12
C PRO A 147 7.79 -14.93 -9.86
N ILE A 148 7.05 -14.51 -8.82
CA ILE A 148 7.61 -14.24 -7.49
C ILE A 148 8.21 -15.52 -6.89
N ASP A 149 7.60 -16.67 -7.17
CA ASP A 149 8.02 -17.97 -6.64
C ASP A 149 9.42 -18.41 -7.11
N ASP A 150 9.96 -17.79 -8.17
CA ASP A 150 11.30 -18.08 -8.66
C ASP A 150 12.40 -17.50 -7.72
N ASP A 151 12.10 -16.41 -6.99
CA ASP A 151 12.93 -15.87 -5.89
C ASP A 151 12.03 -15.20 -4.82
N PRO A 152 11.38 -16.00 -3.96
CA PRO A 152 10.42 -15.48 -2.98
C PRO A 152 11.04 -14.50 -2.00
N ALA A 153 12.29 -14.75 -1.58
CA ALA A 153 12.95 -13.91 -0.57
C ALA A 153 13.23 -12.50 -1.12
N ALA A 154 13.70 -12.38 -2.37
CA ALA A 154 13.96 -11.08 -2.99
C ALA A 154 12.70 -10.21 -3.10
N PHE A 155 11.52 -10.83 -3.23
CA PHE A 155 10.25 -10.11 -3.27
C PHE A 155 9.66 -9.87 -1.87
N TYR A 156 9.54 -10.91 -1.05
CA TYR A 156 8.81 -10.84 0.21
C TYR A 156 9.55 -10.05 1.28
N VAL A 157 10.88 -10.11 1.38
CA VAL A 157 11.63 -9.35 2.39
C VAL A 157 11.34 -7.84 2.31
N PRO A 158 11.56 -7.15 1.16
CA PRO A 158 11.28 -5.72 1.09
C PRO A 158 9.78 -5.39 1.23
N LEU A 159 8.88 -6.26 0.73
CA LEU A 159 7.43 -6.08 0.90
C LEU A 159 7.02 -6.16 2.38
N VAL A 160 7.53 -7.15 3.10
CA VAL A 160 7.25 -7.37 4.53
C VAL A 160 7.79 -6.21 5.36
N GLU A 161 9.01 -5.75 5.08
CA GLU A 161 9.58 -4.58 5.74
C GLU A 161 8.75 -3.30 5.47
N GLY A 162 8.36 -3.08 4.21
CA GLY A 162 7.54 -1.93 3.82
C GLY A 162 6.13 -1.96 4.41
N THR A 163 5.51 -3.13 4.52
CA THR A 163 4.13 -3.28 5.06
C THR A 163 4.07 -3.28 6.58
N PHE A 164 5.17 -3.54 7.30
CA PHE A 164 5.19 -3.76 8.75
C PHE A 164 4.44 -2.70 9.54
N THR A 165 4.71 -1.41 9.30
CA THR A 165 4.06 -0.29 10.00
C THR A 165 2.54 -0.32 9.85
N THR A 166 2.06 -0.53 8.62
CA THR A 166 0.62 -0.58 8.34
C THR A 166 -0.05 -1.82 8.95
N MET A 167 0.61 -2.98 8.89
CA MET A 167 0.10 -4.24 9.41
C MET A 167 0.09 -4.27 10.94
N LEU A 168 1.14 -3.77 11.60
CA LEU A 168 1.21 -3.69 13.06
C LEU A 168 0.08 -2.81 13.62
N ARG A 169 -0.24 -1.70 12.92
CA ARG A 169 -1.37 -0.85 13.29
C ARG A 169 -2.71 -1.54 13.11
N ALA A 170 -2.89 -2.27 12.02
CA ALA A 170 -4.10 -3.06 11.78
C ALA A 170 -4.27 -4.12 12.87
N ALA A 171 -3.23 -4.91 13.12
CA ALA A 171 -3.19 -5.94 14.16
C ALA A 171 -3.50 -5.37 15.55
N SER A 172 -2.84 -4.28 15.94
CA SER A 172 -3.07 -3.63 17.24
C SER A 172 -4.50 -3.11 17.43
N ARG A 173 -5.18 -2.74 16.34
CA ARG A 173 -6.58 -2.26 16.38
C ARG A 173 -7.58 -3.40 16.29
N ALA A 174 -7.20 -4.54 15.70
CA ALA A 174 -8.06 -5.71 15.56
C ALA A 174 -8.56 -6.21 16.92
N ASP A 175 -7.80 -5.97 18.01
CA ASP A 175 -8.22 -6.31 19.37
C ASP A 175 -9.58 -5.71 19.76
N THR A 176 -9.92 -4.53 19.23
CA THR A 176 -11.22 -3.90 19.51
C THR A 176 -12.41 -4.73 19.03
N LEU A 177 -12.18 -5.65 18.09
CA LEU A 177 -13.16 -6.55 17.52
C LEU A 177 -12.93 -8.01 17.96
N VAL A 178 -11.71 -8.51 17.81
CA VAL A 178 -11.31 -9.90 18.10
C VAL A 178 -11.20 -10.15 19.61
N ARG A 179 -10.84 -9.12 20.38
CA ARG A 179 -10.66 -9.17 21.84
C ARG A 179 -9.65 -10.22 22.29
N TYR A 180 -8.55 -10.39 21.55
CA TYR A 180 -7.47 -11.29 21.94
C TYR A 180 -6.86 -10.89 23.29
N SER A 181 -6.89 -9.59 23.67
CA SER A 181 -6.45 -9.10 24.98
C SER A 181 -7.30 -9.61 26.15
N SER A 182 -8.49 -10.15 25.87
CA SER A 182 -9.35 -10.77 26.88
C SER A 182 -9.06 -12.26 27.09
N LEU A 183 -8.19 -12.87 26.27
CA LEU A 183 -7.78 -14.26 26.41
C LEU A 183 -6.75 -14.39 27.54
N ALA A 184 -6.80 -15.51 28.26
CA ALA A 184 -5.84 -15.81 29.31
C ALA A 184 -4.64 -16.55 28.69
N ALA A 185 -3.50 -15.85 28.55
CA ALA A 185 -2.24 -16.41 28.05
C ALA A 185 -2.37 -17.21 26.73
N PRO A 186 -2.95 -16.64 25.65
CA PRO A 186 -3.18 -17.36 24.41
C PRO A 186 -1.87 -17.84 23.76
N LYS A 187 -1.92 -19.03 23.18
CA LYS A 187 -0.90 -19.56 22.28
C LYS A 187 -1.28 -19.23 20.85
N VAL A 188 -0.45 -18.45 20.17
CA VAL A 188 -0.68 -17.97 18.80
C VAL A 188 0.08 -18.81 17.80
N LEU A 189 -0.56 -19.19 16.69
CA LEU A 189 0.09 -19.69 15.50
C LEU A 189 -0.02 -18.67 14.35
N ASP A 190 1.11 -18.08 13.95
CA ASP A 190 1.18 -17.05 12.92
C ASP A 190 1.82 -17.66 11.66
N LEU A 191 0.98 -18.04 10.68
CA LEU A 191 1.40 -18.70 9.43
C LEU A 191 1.62 -17.67 8.31
N GLY A 192 2.80 -17.68 7.69
CA GLY A 192 3.17 -16.63 6.73
C GLY A 192 3.28 -15.26 7.42
N ALA A 193 3.93 -15.24 8.59
CA ALA A 193 3.91 -14.14 9.53
C ALA A 193 4.60 -12.85 9.02
N GLY A 194 5.45 -12.96 7.99
CA GLY A 194 6.27 -11.88 7.48
C GLY A 194 7.15 -11.28 8.57
N GLY A 195 6.80 -10.07 9.02
CA GLY A 195 7.49 -9.33 10.08
C GLY A 195 6.90 -9.58 11.46
N ALA A 196 6.00 -10.56 11.59
CA ALA A 196 5.23 -10.90 12.77
C ALA A 196 4.41 -9.74 13.41
N PRO A 197 3.78 -8.81 12.64
CA PRO A 197 3.02 -7.71 13.23
C PRO A 197 1.82 -8.18 14.07
N TRP A 198 1.21 -9.31 13.71
CA TRP A 198 0.09 -9.91 14.43
C TRP A 198 0.53 -10.52 15.76
N SER A 199 1.53 -11.40 15.72
CA SER A 199 2.17 -11.92 16.93
C SER A 199 2.64 -10.80 17.86
N ILE A 200 3.32 -9.77 17.35
CA ILE A 200 3.78 -8.63 18.16
C ILE A 200 2.60 -7.92 18.85
N ALA A 201 1.50 -7.68 18.13
CA ALA A 201 0.33 -7.01 18.69
C ALA A 201 -0.33 -7.83 19.80
N VAL A 202 -0.48 -9.15 19.62
CA VAL A 202 -1.05 -10.06 20.63
C VAL A 202 -0.12 -10.15 21.85
N LEU A 203 1.16 -10.40 21.63
CA LEU A 203 2.14 -10.55 22.71
C LEU A 203 2.29 -9.26 23.54
N LYS A 204 2.16 -8.07 22.93
CA LYS A 204 2.17 -6.81 23.69
C LYS A 204 0.91 -6.61 24.54
N ALA A 205 -0.25 -7.09 24.10
CA ALA A 205 -1.49 -6.97 24.85
C ALA A 205 -1.65 -8.05 25.94
N CYS A 206 -1.05 -9.22 25.72
CA CYS A 206 -1.11 -10.38 26.61
C CYS A 206 0.30 -10.76 27.10
N PRO A 207 0.71 -10.34 28.32
CA PRO A 207 2.08 -10.56 28.81
C PRO A 207 2.51 -12.03 28.89
N ASP A 208 1.56 -12.92 29.15
CA ASP A 208 1.80 -14.37 29.28
C ASP A 208 1.54 -15.17 27.99
N ALA A 209 1.15 -14.50 26.90
CA ALA A 209 0.97 -15.16 25.60
C ALA A 209 2.31 -15.60 25.00
N THR A 210 2.27 -16.63 24.15
CA THR A 210 3.40 -17.13 23.35
C THR A 210 2.99 -17.28 21.90
N ALA A 211 3.93 -17.17 20.97
CA ALA A 211 3.65 -17.33 19.53
C ALA A 211 4.60 -18.33 18.87
N VAL A 212 4.07 -19.16 17.96
CA VAL A 212 4.84 -19.86 16.94
C VAL A 212 4.72 -19.03 15.66
N VAL A 213 5.85 -18.51 15.20
CA VAL A 213 5.96 -17.61 14.05
C VAL A 213 6.55 -18.40 12.89
N ASN A 214 5.73 -18.70 11.89
CA ASN A 214 6.14 -19.43 10.70
C ASN A 214 6.24 -18.51 9.48
N ASP A 215 7.32 -18.68 8.72
CA ASP A 215 7.46 -18.15 7.37
C ASP A 215 8.56 -18.92 6.61
N LEU A 216 8.73 -18.59 5.33
CA LEU A 216 9.84 -19.07 4.52
C LEU A 216 11.19 -18.72 5.17
N PRO A 217 12.21 -19.60 5.07
CA PRO A 217 13.52 -19.36 5.68
C PRO A 217 14.16 -18.01 5.33
N GLY A 218 13.95 -17.53 4.09
CA GLY A 218 14.48 -16.25 3.62
C GLY A 218 13.75 -15.00 4.15
N VAL A 219 12.55 -15.16 4.71
CA VAL A 219 11.71 -14.07 5.23
C VAL A 219 11.78 -13.99 6.76
N LEU A 220 11.93 -15.14 7.42
CA LEU A 220 11.84 -15.27 8.88
C LEU A 220 12.83 -14.38 9.67
N GLY A 221 13.97 -14.06 9.07
CA GLY A 221 14.92 -13.10 9.66
C GLY A 221 14.34 -11.70 9.88
N VAL A 222 13.33 -11.29 9.10
CA VAL A 222 12.60 -10.03 9.32
C VAL A 222 11.75 -10.13 10.59
N ALA A 223 11.02 -11.23 10.78
CA ALA A 223 10.25 -11.46 12.01
C ALA A 223 11.14 -11.48 13.26
N GLU A 224 12.28 -12.17 13.23
CA GLU A 224 13.24 -12.19 14.34
C GLU A 224 13.71 -10.79 14.73
N ARG A 225 14.07 -9.97 13.72
CA ARG A 225 14.48 -8.59 13.94
C ARG A 225 13.34 -7.74 14.52
N MET A 226 12.15 -7.77 13.91
CA MET A 226 11.01 -6.94 14.31
C MET A 226 10.50 -7.30 15.71
N THR A 227 10.41 -8.59 16.04
CA THR A 227 9.99 -9.05 17.37
C THR A 227 10.98 -8.63 18.46
N LYS A 228 12.29 -8.65 18.15
CA LYS A 228 13.35 -8.16 19.05
C LYS A 228 13.27 -6.65 19.26
N GLU A 229 13.14 -5.86 18.19
CA GLU A 229 12.94 -4.40 18.26
C GLU A 229 11.68 -4.03 19.08
N ASN A 230 10.67 -4.91 19.08
CA ASN A 230 9.43 -4.74 19.83
C ASN A 230 9.42 -5.39 21.22
N GLY A 231 10.51 -6.04 21.65
CA GLY A 231 10.68 -6.61 22.99
C GLY A 231 9.81 -7.81 23.30
N VAL A 232 9.49 -8.65 22.31
CA VAL A 232 8.64 -9.85 22.48
C VAL A 232 9.26 -11.14 21.96
N SER A 233 10.47 -11.07 21.38
CA SER A 233 11.14 -12.20 20.73
C SER A 233 11.36 -13.42 21.63
N ASP A 234 11.52 -13.22 22.94
CA ASP A 234 11.70 -14.25 23.97
C ASP A 234 10.46 -15.11 24.21
N ARG A 235 9.30 -14.70 23.69
CA ARG A 235 8.03 -15.44 23.72
C ARG A 235 7.64 -15.98 22.33
N CYS A 236 8.54 -15.91 21.37
CA CYS A 236 8.37 -16.43 20.03
C CYS A 236 9.21 -17.70 19.83
N GLU A 237 8.59 -18.72 19.26
CA GLU A 237 9.27 -19.82 18.58
C GLU A 237 9.24 -19.54 17.08
N PHE A 238 10.39 -19.61 16.41
CA PHE A 238 10.50 -19.36 14.97
C PHE A 238 10.55 -20.68 14.20
N LEU A 239 9.58 -20.90 13.33
CA LEU A 239 9.38 -22.14 12.58
C LEU A 239 9.62 -21.89 11.07
N PRO A 240 10.83 -22.12 10.54
CA PRO A 240 11.10 -21.94 9.11
C PRO A 240 10.44 -23.04 8.28
N GLY A 241 9.72 -22.66 7.21
CA GLY A 241 9.16 -23.61 6.25
C GLY A 241 7.90 -23.11 5.55
N ASP A 242 7.47 -23.86 4.52
CA ASP A 242 6.18 -23.66 3.88
C ASP A 242 5.07 -24.17 4.81
N PHE A 243 4.13 -23.29 5.19
CA PHE A 243 3.01 -23.69 6.05
C PHE A 243 2.08 -24.70 5.40
N HIS A 244 2.08 -24.86 4.07
CA HIS A 244 1.30 -25.89 3.40
C HIS A 244 1.82 -27.30 3.70
N GLU A 245 3.07 -27.42 4.14
CA GLU A 245 3.72 -28.68 4.54
C GLU A 245 3.83 -28.83 6.06
N ALA A 246 3.46 -27.79 6.82
CA ALA A 246 3.54 -27.81 8.27
C ALA A 246 2.37 -28.59 8.89
N GLU A 247 2.68 -29.43 9.88
CA GLU A 247 1.70 -30.19 10.65
C GLU A 247 1.59 -29.63 12.06
N PHE A 248 0.37 -29.45 12.54
CA PHE A 248 0.07 -28.96 13.88
C PHE A 248 -0.98 -29.84 14.55
N ASP A 249 -0.78 -30.13 15.83
CA ASP A 249 -1.76 -30.89 16.62
C ASP A 249 -3.00 -30.03 16.89
N GLU A 250 -4.19 -30.58 16.67
CA GLU A 250 -5.45 -29.89 16.95
C GLU A 250 -5.56 -29.45 18.42
N GLY A 251 -6.06 -28.24 18.64
CA GLY A 251 -6.25 -27.67 19.99
C GLY A 251 -4.96 -27.19 20.67
N THR A 252 -3.83 -27.13 19.96
CA THR A 252 -2.56 -26.62 20.50
C THR A 252 -2.54 -25.09 20.64
N PHE A 253 -3.23 -24.40 19.75
CA PHE A 253 -3.24 -22.94 19.64
C PHE A 253 -4.64 -22.36 19.86
N ASP A 254 -4.69 -21.19 20.49
CA ASP A 254 -5.92 -20.44 20.77
C ASP A 254 -6.27 -19.46 19.65
N LEU A 255 -5.26 -19.03 18.89
CA LEU A 255 -5.33 -18.06 17.79
C LEU A 255 -4.52 -18.54 16.58
#